data_AF-A0A0F5FV76-F1
#
_entry.id   AF-A0A0F5FV76-F1
#
_cell.length_a   1.000
_cell.length_b   1.000
_cell.length_c   1.000
_cell.angle_alpha   90.00
_cell.angle_beta   90.00
_cell.angle_gamma   90.00
#
_symmetry.space_group_name_H-M   'P 1'
#
loop_
_entity.id
_entity.type
_entity.pdbx_description
1 polymer ?
#
loop_
_entity_poly.entity_id
_entity_poly.type
_entity_poly.pdbx_seq_one_letter_code
_entity_poly.pdbx_strand_id
1 'polypeptide(L)'
;MSQDTIDLVKVMVVAFLLFAAGALALFFVSAALREYGGSLPVVGNLRAYDPPAAIPVIVDMRWLVVVGATFLTASGLALAAWSAALDMALLVFAKAVTVLIAAAFGIFAGTWGYMRFTQGAELSLASLNRLAIALVLFFVFSTVLRNANLRGMGALRFVAAAALVVLGPILLAST
;
A
#
# COMPACT_ATOMS: atom_id res chain seq x y z
N MET A 1 10.51 -3.95 -20.79
CA MET A 1 9.60 -4.36 -19.69
C MET A 1 8.89 -5.63 -20.10
N SER A 2 8.63 -6.55 -19.17
CA SER A 2 7.85 -7.76 -19.47
C SER A 2 6.34 -7.51 -19.39
N GLN A 3 5.55 -8.34 -20.07
CA GLN A 3 4.09 -8.27 -20.11
C GLN A 3 3.46 -8.22 -18.70
N ASP A 4 3.88 -9.10 -17.79
CA ASP A 4 3.49 -9.07 -16.37
C ASP A 4 3.66 -7.71 -15.67
N THR A 5 4.76 -7.01 -15.96
CA THR A 5 5.05 -5.70 -15.34
C THR A 5 4.11 -4.64 -15.90
N ILE A 6 3.83 -4.69 -17.20
CA ILE A 6 2.88 -3.79 -17.86
C ILE A 6 1.48 -4.02 -17.29
N ASP A 7 1.08 -5.27 -17.12
CA ASP A 7 -0.23 -5.61 -16.55
C ASP A 7 -0.33 -5.17 -15.09
N LEU A 8 0.73 -5.35 -14.28
CA LEU A 8 0.77 -4.84 -12.91
C LEU A 8 0.62 -3.31 -12.88
N VAL A 9 1.33 -2.57 -13.72
CA VAL A 9 1.23 -1.11 -13.78
C VAL A 9 -0.18 -0.67 -14.18
N LYS A 10 -0.80 -1.33 -15.16
CA LYS A 10 -2.20 -1.05 -15.52
C LYS A 10 -3.14 -1.27 -14.33
N VAL A 11 -2.99 -2.39 -13.63
CA VAL A 11 -3.80 -2.69 -12.44
C VAL A 11 -3.58 -1.65 -11.34
N MET A 12 -2.34 -1.20 -11.12
CA MET A 12 -2.04 -0.13 -10.17
C MET A 12 -2.74 1.19 -10.53
N VAL A 13 -2.68 1.60 -11.80
CA VAL A 13 -3.34 2.82 -12.27
C VAL A 13 -4.86 2.72 -12.11
N VAL A 14 -5.46 1.58 -12.49
CA VAL A 14 -6.90 1.35 -12.35
C VAL A 14 -7.30 1.37 -10.87
N ALA A 15 -6.55 0.69 -10.00
CA ALA A 15 -6.80 0.68 -8.55
C ALA A 15 -6.70 2.09 -7.97
N PHE A 16 -5.66 2.84 -8.31
CA PHE A 16 -5.50 4.23 -7.88
C PHE A 16 -6.71 5.09 -8.26
N LEU A 17 -7.11 5.08 -9.53
CA LEU A 17 -8.21 5.90 -10.03
C LEU A 17 -9.55 5.49 -9.42
N LEU A 18 -9.82 4.18 -9.34
CA LEU A 18 -11.08 3.66 -8.80
C LEU A 18 -11.25 4.01 -7.32
N PHE A 19 -10.19 3.85 -6.53
CA PHE A 19 -10.24 4.18 -5.11
C PHE A 19 -10.24 5.70 -4.85
N ALA A 20 -9.60 6.50 -5.71
CA ALA A 20 -9.71 7.96 -5.64
C ALA A 20 -11.12 8.46 -5.93
N ALA A 21 -11.74 7.97 -7.00
CA ALA A 21 -13.12 8.28 -7.35
C ALA A 21 -14.09 7.76 -6.27
N GLY A 22 -13.88 6.54 -5.78
CA GLY A 22 -14.69 5.94 -4.72
C GLY A 22 -14.62 6.73 -3.40
N ALA A 23 -13.43 7.17 -2.99
CA ALA A 23 -13.26 8.00 -1.81
C ALA A 23 -13.97 9.36 -1.98
N LEU A 24 -13.81 10.03 -3.12
CA LEU A 24 -14.54 11.27 -3.42
C LEU A 24 -16.06 11.06 -3.35
N ALA A 25 -16.57 10.03 -4.03
CA ALA A 25 -17.99 9.72 -4.04
C ALA A 25 -18.52 9.45 -2.62
N LEU A 26 -17.79 8.67 -1.81
CA LEU A 26 -18.15 8.40 -0.43
C LEU A 26 -18.29 9.68 0.40
N PHE A 27 -17.33 10.60 0.29
CA PHE A 27 -17.37 11.86 1.04
C PHE A 27 -18.47 12.81 0.55
N PHE A 28 -18.66 12.96 -0.76
CA PHE A 28 -19.75 13.79 -1.29
C PHE A 28 -21.13 13.22 -0.99
N VAL A 29 -21.31 11.91 -1.09
CA VAL A 29 -22.59 11.25 -0.73
C VAL A 29 -22.87 11.41 0.77
N SER A 30 -21.87 11.23 1.63
CA SER A 30 -22.05 11.44 3.08
C SER A 30 -22.33 12.90 3.44
N ALA A 31 -21.74 13.86 2.73
CA ALA A 31 -22.08 15.28 2.86
C ALA A 31 -23.52 15.57 2.43
N ALA A 32 -23.93 15.08 1.25
CA ALA A 32 -25.29 15.24 0.74
C ALA A 32 -26.34 14.59 1.64
N LEU A 33 -26.05 13.41 2.20
CA LEU A 33 -26.92 12.75 3.17
C LEU A 33 -27.09 13.59 4.44
N ARG A 34 -26.09 14.37 4.86
CA ARG A 34 -26.26 15.29 6.00
C ARG A 34 -27.09 16.51 5.63
N GLU A 35 -26.82 17.11 4.48
CA GLU A 35 -27.49 18.34 4.06
C GLU A 35 -28.97 18.10 3.72
N TYR A 36 -29.26 16.98 3.05
CA TYR A 36 -30.59 16.65 2.53
C TYR A 36 -31.30 15.51 3.26
N GLY A 37 -30.65 14.81 4.20
CA GLY A 37 -31.23 13.67 4.92
C GLY A 37 -32.34 14.03 5.92
N GLY A 38 -32.66 15.32 6.09
CA GLY A 38 -33.77 15.78 6.93
C GLY A 38 -33.62 15.40 8.41
N SER A 39 -34.75 15.31 9.12
CA SER A 39 -34.81 14.96 10.56
C SER A 39 -34.78 13.45 10.83
N LEU A 40 -34.18 12.65 9.93
CA LEU A 40 -34.07 11.21 10.14
C LEU A 40 -33.20 10.94 11.39
N PRO A 41 -33.72 10.26 12.42
CA PRO A 41 -33.01 10.10 13.70
C PRO A 41 -31.66 9.39 13.59
N VAL A 42 -31.47 8.57 12.54
CA VAL A 42 -30.21 7.89 12.23
C VAL A 42 -29.18 8.86 11.62
N VAL A 43 -29.62 9.83 10.83
CA VAL A 43 -28.76 10.79 10.11
C VAL A 43 -28.42 12.00 11.00
N GLY A 44 -29.38 12.49 11.79
CA GLY A 44 -29.18 13.61 12.72
C GLY A 44 -28.25 13.31 13.90
N ASN A 45 -28.09 12.03 14.26
CA ASN A 45 -27.14 11.57 15.30
C ASN A 45 -25.76 11.18 14.75
N LEU A 46 -25.53 11.27 13.43
CA LEU A 46 -24.19 11.07 12.89
C LEU A 46 -23.32 12.23 13.38
N ARG A 47 -22.43 11.95 14.35
CA ARG A 47 -21.35 12.87 14.74
C ARG A 47 -20.75 13.47 13.47
N ALA A 48 -20.50 14.78 13.47
CA ALA A 48 -19.78 15.45 12.42
C ALA A 48 -18.42 14.76 12.27
N TYR A 49 -18.35 13.81 11.33
CA TYR A 49 -17.13 13.18 10.87
C TYR A 49 -16.25 14.34 10.41
N ASP A 50 -15.21 14.60 11.19
CA ASP A 50 -14.25 15.65 10.99
C ASP A 50 -13.13 15.06 10.12
N PRO A 51 -13.19 15.25 8.79
CA PRO A 51 -12.31 14.56 7.86
C PRO A 51 -10.82 14.75 8.22
N PRO A 52 -10.35 15.95 8.63
CA PRO A 52 -8.98 16.17 9.10
C PRO A 52 -8.53 15.25 10.24
N ALA A 53 -9.41 14.96 11.21
CA ALA A 53 -9.10 14.11 12.35
C ALA A 53 -9.01 12.62 11.97
N ALA A 54 -9.63 12.22 10.85
CA ALA A 54 -9.59 10.85 10.37
C ALA A 54 -8.43 10.56 9.41
N ILE A 55 -7.81 11.58 8.80
CA ILE A 55 -6.64 11.41 7.91
C ILE A 55 -5.50 10.67 8.63
N PRO A 56 -5.07 11.03 9.86
CA PRO A 56 -3.95 10.37 10.50
C PRO A 56 -4.22 8.89 10.76
N VAL A 57 -5.49 8.52 10.99
CA VAL A 57 -5.92 7.13 11.24
C VAL A 57 -5.99 6.34 9.93
N ILE A 58 -6.57 6.92 8.86
CA ILE A 58 -6.63 6.31 7.54
C ILE A 58 -5.23 6.13 6.93
N VAL A 59 -4.31 7.02 7.31
CA VAL A 59 -2.94 7.07 6.78
C VAL A 59 -1.91 6.57 7.79
N ASP A 60 -2.35 5.94 8.90
CA ASP A 60 -1.43 5.23 9.79
C ASP A 60 -0.93 3.96 9.09
N MET A 61 0.21 4.10 8.42
CA MET A 61 0.84 3.06 7.61
C MET A 61 1.92 2.29 8.38
N ARG A 62 1.96 2.38 9.72
CA ARG A 62 2.94 1.64 10.53
C ARG A 62 2.86 0.13 10.32
N TRP A 63 1.67 -0.38 9.97
CA TRP A 63 1.49 -1.78 9.61
C TRP A 63 2.23 -2.18 8.32
N LEU A 64 2.40 -1.27 7.35
CA LEU A 64 3.17 -1.55 6.12
C LEU A 64 4.66 -1.79 6.42
N VAL A 65 5.20 -1.15 7.45
CA VAL A 65 6.58 -1.40 7.90
C VAL A 65 6.72 -2.82 8.43
N VAL A 66 5.79 -3.26 9.28
CA VAL A 66 5.77 -4.62 9.83
C VAL A 66 5.61 -5.65 8.72
N VAL A 67 4.72 -5.38 7.76
CA VAL A 67 4.51 -6.24 6.59
C VAL A 67 5.78 -6.31 5.73
N GLY A 68 6.44 -5.18 5.47
CA GLY A 68 7.70 -5.12 4.71
C GLY A 68 8.83 -5.90 5.37
N ALA A 69 9.01 -5.72 6.68
CA ALA A 69 10.02 -6.44 7.45
C ALA A 69 9.76 -7.96 7.50
N THR A 70 8.50 -8.35 7.69
CA THR A 70 8.08 -9.76 7.66
C THR A 70 8.29 -10.36 6.27
N PHE A 71 7.95 -9.61 5.21
CA PHE A 71 8.13 -10.03 3.83
C PHE A 71 9.60 -10.24 3.46
N LEU A 72 10.49 -9.34 3.88
CA LEU A 72 11.94 -9.49 3.74
C LEU A 72 12.46 -10.78 4.39
N THR A 73 12.07 -11.00 5.65
CA THR A 73 12.47 -12.17 6.41
C THR A 73 11.94 -13.46 5.74
N ALA A 74 10.67 -13.47 5.37
CA ALA A 74 10.03 -14.60 4.67
C ALA A 74 10.69 -14.88 3.32
N SER A 75 11.10 -13.84 2.58
CA SER A 75 11.82 -13.98 1.30
C SER A 75 13.19 -14.60 1.48
N GLY A 76 13.93 -14.22 2.52
CA GLY A 76 15.20 -14.86 2.86
C GLY A 76 15.04 -16.33 3.24
N LEU A 77 14.00 -16.66 4.01
CA LEU A 77 13.68 -18.04 4.38
C LEU A 77 13.26 -18.89 3.17
N ALA A 78 12.43 -18.35 2.26
CA ALA A 78 12.01 -19.04 1.05
C ALA A 78 13.20 -19.33 0.11
N LEU A 79 14.11 -18.36 -0.05
CA LEU A 79 15.36 -18.53 -0.77
C LEU A 79 16.22 -19.64 -0.16
N ALA A 80 16.30 -19.75 1.16
CA ALA A 80 17.03 -20.83 1.83
C ALA A 80 16.35 -22.19 1.61
N ALA A 81 15.02 -22.24 1.67
CA ALA A 81 14.22 -23.47 1.59
C ALA A 81 14.14 -24.12 0.19
N TRP A 82 14.63 -23.45 -0.87
CA TRP A 82 14.59 -23.96 -2.26
C TRP A 82 13.17 -24.41 -2.70
N SER A 83 12.12 -23.72 -2.25
CA SER A 83 10.75 -24.08 -2.61
C SER A 83 10.21 -23.12 -3.68
N ALA A 84 9.99 -23.65 -4.89
CA ALA A 84 9.37 -22.89 -5.97
C ALA A 84 7.95 -22.43 -5.62
N ALA A 85 7.24 -23.19 -4.78
CA ALA A 85 5.91 -22.83 -4.30
C ALA A 85 5.93 -21.60 -3.38
N LEU A 86 6.91 -21.52 -2.46
CA LEU A 86 7.06 -20.37 -1.57
C LEU A 86 7.38 -19.09 -2.33
N ASP A 87 8.26 -19.18 -3.33
CA ASP A 87 8.63 -18.03 -4.14
C ASP A 87 7.45 -17.52 -5.00
N MET A 88 6.63 -18.42 -5.54
CA MET A 88 5.39 -18.03 -6.24
C MET A 88 4.41 -17.37 -5.28
N ALA A 89 4.24 -17.89 -4.06
CA ALA A 89 3.39 -17.29 -3.05
C ALA A 89 3.87 -15.87 -2.67
N LEU A 90 5.18 -15.69 -2.48
CA LEU A 90 5.79 -14.38 -2.19
C LEU A 90 5.62 -13.40 -3.35
N LEU A 91 5.73 -13.85 -4.59
CA LEU A 91 5.54 -13.01 -5.77
C LEU A 91 4.08 -12.54 -5.88
N VAL A 92 3.11 -13.44 -5.66
CA VAL A 92 1.69 -13.09 -5.61
C VAL A 92 1.42 -12.09 -4.49
N PHE A 93 1.97 -12.33 -3.30
CA PHE A 93 1.84 -11.43 -2.17
C PHE A 93 2.42 -10.05 -2.46
N ALA A 94 3.63 -9.97 -3.02
CA ALA A 94 4.26 -8.69 -3.40
C ALA A 94 3.41 -7.91 -4.41
N LYS A 95 2.86 -8.58 -5.43
CA LYS A 95 1.94 -7.97 -6.40
C LYS A 95 0.67 -7.44 -5.70
N ALA A 96 0.05 -8.24 -4.82
CA ALA A 96 -1.14 -7.86 -4.09
C ALA A 96 -0.90 -6.64 -3.19
N VAL A 97 0.19 -6.63 -2.42
CA VAL A 97 0.55 -5.51 -1.56
C VAL A 97 0.86 -4.26 -2.38
N THR A 98 1.53 -4.39 -3.54
CA THR A 98 1.78 -3.26 -4.44
C THR A 98 0.47 -2.61 -4.91
N VAL A 99 -0.51 -3.42 -5.31
CA VAL A 99 -1.84 -2.93 -5.71
C VAL A 99 -2.59 -2.31 -4.52
N LEU A 100 -2.48 -2.89 -3.33
CA LEU A 100 -3.06 -2.35 -2.11
C LEU A 100 -2.48 -0.98 -1.75
N ILE A 101 -1.16 -0.79 -1.88
CA ILE A 101 -0.51 0.51 -1.65
C ILE A 101 -0.97 1.53 -2.72
N ALA A 102 -1.12 1.11 -3.98
CA ALA A 102 -1.67 1.98 -5.03
C ALA A 102 -3.14 2.40 -4.74
N ALA A 103 -3.96 1.49 -4.22
CA ALA A 103 -5.31 1.80 -3.76
C ALA A 103 -5.30 2.79 -2.59
N ALA A 104 -4.38 2.62 -1.62
CA ALA A 104 -4.22 3.55 -0.51
C ALA A 104 -3.81 4.97 -0.98
N PHE A 105 -2.95 5.08 -2.00
CA PHE A 105 -2.69 6.35 -2.68
C PHE A 105 -3.96 6.94 -3.30
N GLY A 106 -4.80 6.11 -3.91
CA GLY A 106 -6.10 6.52 -4.45
C GLY A 106 -7.00 7.11 -3.37
N ILE A 107 -7.20 6.40 -2.26
CA ILE A 107 -8.00 6.86 -1.12
C ILE A 107 -7.48 8.20 -0.59
N PHE A 108 -6.16 8.33 -0.44
CA PHE A 108 -5.54 9.56 0.01
C PHE A 108 -5.79 10.72 -0.96
N ALA A 109 -5.60 10.50 -2.26
CA ALA A 109 -5.86 11.49 -3.30
C ALA A 109 -7.33 11.91 -3.33
N GLY A 110 -8.27 10.97 -3.17
CA GLY A 110 -9.70 11.26 -3.12
C GLY A 110 -10.12 12.04 -1.86
N THR A 111 -9.60 11.64 -0.70
CA THR A 111 -9.80 12.36 0.57
C THR A 111 -9.28 13.79 0.48
N TRP A 112 -8.07 13.96 -0.06
CA TRP A 112 -7.49 15.28 -0.26
C TRP A 112 -8.32 16.12 -1.24
N GLY A 113 -8.74 15.54 -2.37
CA GLY A 113 -9.58 16.22 -3.35
C GLY A 113 -10.84 16.77 -2.69
N TYR A 114 -11.54 15.97 -1.89
CA TYR A 114 -12.71 16.40 -1.14
C TYR A 114 -12.41 17.59 -0.21
N MET A 115 -11.32 17.53 0.56
CA MET A 115 -10.91 18.62 1.46
C MET A 115 -10.53 19.89 0.70
N ARG A 116 -9.92 19.76 -0.47
CA ARG A 116 -9.57 20.91 -1.30
C ARG A 116 -10.82 21.61 -1.83
N PHE A 117 -11.84 20.85 -2.24
CA PHE A 117 -13.11 21.39 -2.72
C PHE A 117 -13.97 22.01 -1.60
N THR A 118 -13.90 21.47 -0.39
CA THR A 118 -14.81 21.88 0.70
C THR A 118 -14.18 22.84 1.71
N GLN A 119 -12.90 22.67 2.02
CA GLN A 119 -12.22 23.37 3.13
C GLN A 119 -10.98 24.15 2.69
N GLY A 120 -10.57 24.05 1.41
CA GLY A 120 -9.37 24.70 0.90
C GLY A 120 -8.05 24.17 1.50
N ALA A 121 -8.09 23.07 2.26
CA ALA A 121 -6.97 22.58 3.05
C ALA A 121 -5.77 22.12 2.18
N GLU A 122 -4.56 22.26 2.74
CA GLU A 122 -3.29 21.87 2.11
C GLU A 122 -2.82 20.47 2.53
N LEU A 123 -1.97 19.87 1.69
CA LEU A 123 -1.47 18.50 1.83
C LEU A 123 -0.39 18.37 2.91
N SER A 124 -0.54 17.38 3.79
CA SER A 124 0.59 16.87 4.57
C SER A 124 1.44 15.92 3.71
N LEU A 125 2.60 16.41 3.27
CA LEU A 125 3.57 15.66 2.46
C LEU A 125 4.25 14.50 3.24
N ALA A 126 4.29 14.59 4.57
CA ALA A 126 4.98 13.61 5.41
C ALA A 126 4.39 12.20 5.30
N SER A 127 3.07 12.10 5.23
CA SER A 127 2.36 10.83 5.07
C SER A 127 2.50 10.24 3.66
N LEU A 128 2.59 11.11 2.65
CA LEU A 128 2.77 10.70 1.25
C LEU A 128 4.12 10.04 1.02
N ASN A 129 5.17 10.58 1.64
CA ASN A 129 6.54 10.09 1.50
C ASN A 129 6.68 8.64 1.96
N ARG A 130 6.07 8.26 3.09
CA ARG A 130 6.13 6.88 3.61
C ARG A 130 5.45 5.89 2.67
N LEU A 131 4.30 6.28 2.09
CA LEU A 131 3.55 5.48 1.14
C LEU A 131 4.31 5.31 -0.19
N ALA A 132 5.02 6.36 -0.62
CA ALA A 132 5.87 6.32 -1.81
C ALA A 132 7.06 5.37 -1.64
N ILE A 133 7.73 5.43 -0.48
CA ILE A 133 8.83 4.52 -0.16
C ILE A 133 8.35 3.07 -0.15
N ALA A 134 7.21 2.79 0.52
CA ALA A 134 6.64 1.45 0.54
C ALA A 134 6.29 0.94 -0.87
N LEU A 135 5.70 1.79 -1.72
CA LEU A 135 5.35 1.42 -3.09
C LEU A 135 6.58 1.06 -3.91
N VAL A 136 7.63 1.89 -3.85
CA VAL A 136 8.88 1.63 -4.58
C VAL A 136 9.51 0.32 -4.13
N LEU A 137 9.58 0.07 -2.81
CA LEU A 137 10.14 -1.16 -2.27
C LEU A 137 9.38 -2.40 -2.75
N PHE A 138 8.05 -2.44 -2.59
CA PHE A 138 7.25 -3.60 -2.99
C PHE A 138 7.23 -3.79 -4.52
N PHE A 139 7.24 -2.71 -5.29
CA PHE A 139 7.34 -2.78 -6.75
C PHE A 139 8.68 -3.37 -7.19
N VAL A 140 9.79 -2.91 -6.59
CA VAL A 140 11.13 -3.46 -6.84
C VAL A 140 11.17 -4.94 -6.45
N PHE A 141 10.66 -5.32 -5.26
CA PHE A 141 10.61 -6.73 -4.84
C PHE A 141 9.83 -7.60 -5.82
N SER A 142 8.66 -7.14 -6.29
CA SER A 142 7.86 -7.88 -7.27
C SER A 142 8.62 -8.14 -8.58
N THR A 143 9.58 -7.27 -8.90
CA THR A 143 10.41 -7.37 -10.10
C THR A 143 11.66 -8.23 -9.87
N VAL A 144 12.30 -8.11 -8.71
CA VAL A 144 13.54 -8.84 -8.36
C VAL A 144 13.28 -10.32 -8.06
N LEU A 145 12.22 -10.65 -7.30
CA LEU A 145 11.84 -12.04 -6.99
C LEU A 145 11.54 -12.88 -8.23
N ARG A 146 11.23 -12.23 -9.35
CA ARG A 146 10.97 -12.90 -10.64
C ARG A 146 12.24 -13.39 -11.34
N ASN A 147 13.42 -12.87 -10.98
CA ASN A 147 14.67 -13.30 -11.60
C ASN A 147 15.05 -14.72 -11.14
N ALA A 148 14.71 -15.70 -11.96
CA ALA A 148 15.12 -17.10 -11.80
C ALA A 148 16.66 -17.27 -11.69
N ASN A 149 17.43 -16.30 -12.16
CA ASN A 149 18.90 -16.28 -12.10
C ASN A 149 19.46 -16.25 -10.67
N LEU A 150 18.73 -15.71 -9.68
CA LEU A 150 19.18 -15.72 -8.28
C LEU A 150 19.26 -17.14 -7.69
N ARG A 151 18.50 -18.09 -8.25
CA ARG A 151 18.49 -19.49 -7.77
C ARG A 151 19.65 -20.33 -8.32
N GLY A 152 20.21 -19.96 -9.47
CA GLY A 152 21.32 -20.70 -10.10
C GLY A 152 22.69 -20.40 -9.47
N MET A 153 22.81 -19.30 -8.71
CA MET A 153 24.07 -18.83 -8.14
C MET A 153 24.21 -19.32 -6.69
N GLY A 154 24.57 -20.59 -6.50
CA GLY A 154 24.55 -21.30 -5.20
C GLY A 154 25.05 -20.50 -3.99
N ALA A 155 26.30 -20.01 -3.99
CA ALA A 155 26.86 -19.25 -2.87
C ALA A 155 26.23 -17.86 -2.70
N LEU A 156 25.91 -17.18 -3.81
CA LEU A 156 25.28 -15.86 -3.81
C LEU A 156 23.87 -15.91 -3.19
N ARG A 157 23.17 -17.03 -3.35
CA ARG A 157 21.85 -17.27 -2.76
C ARG A 157 21.89 -17.25 -1.23
N PHE A 158 22.87 -17.92 -0.62
CA PHE A 158 22.99 -17.96 0.83
C PHE A 158 23.32 -16.60 1.42
N VAL A 159 24.19 -15.82 0.75
CA VAL A 159 24.50 -14.45 1.15
C VAL A 159 23.25 -13.56 1.03
N ALA A 160 22.50 -13.66 -0.06
CA ALA A 160 21.26 -12.92 -0.25
C ALA A 160 20.18 -13.32 0.78
N ALA A 161 20.03 -14.61 1.06
CA ALA A 161 19.09 -15.11 2.06
C ALA A 161 19.42 -14.58 3.46
N ALA A 162 20.69 -14.67 3.87
CA ALA A 162 21.15 -14.14 5.16
C ALA A 162 20.95 -12.61 5.24
N ALA A 163 21.29 -11.87 4.18
CA ALA A 163 21.07 -10.43 4.13
C ALA A 163 19.59 -10.07 4.28
N LEU A 164 18.67 -10.77 3.60
CA LEU A 164 17.24 -10.51 3.67
C LEU A 164 16.64 -10.84 5.05
N VAL A 165 17.08 -11.94 5.68
CA VAL A 165 16.66 -12.30 7.05
C VAL A 165 17.12 -11.26 8.07
N VAL A 166 18.32 -10.70 7.91
CA VAL A 166 18.86 -9.68 8.81
C VAL A 166 18.26 -8.29 8.53
N LEU A 167 17.99 -7.96 7.27
CA LEU A 167 17.40 -6.68 6.90
C LEU A 167 15.99 -6.49 7.44
N GLY A 168 15.18 -7.55 7.56
CA GLY A 168 13.82 -7.45 8.11
C GLY A 168 13.77 -6.82 9.52
N PRO A 169 14.44 -7.42 10.52
CA PRO A 169 14.54 -6.86 11.87
C PRO A 169 15.18 -5.47 11.93
N ILE A 170 16.19 -5.20 11.09
CA ILE A 170 16.82 -3.87 11.02
C ILE A 170 15.82 -2.81 10.53
N LEU A 171 14.98 -3.15 9.56
CA LEU A 171 13.94 -2.25 9.04
C LEU A 171 12.91 -1.92 10.12
N LEU A 172 12.54 -2.90 10.94
CA LEU A 172 11.67 -2.67 12.12
C LEU A 172 12.32 -1.77 13.18
N ALA A 173 13.63 -1.92 13.40
CA ALA A 173 14.36 -1.16 14.41
C ALA A 173 14.68 0.29 14.01
N SER A 174 14.55 0.64 12.72
CA SER A 174 14.95 1.94 12.16
C SER A 174 13.79 2.89 11.84
N THR A 175 12.55 2.48 12.13
CA THR A 175 11.30 3.22 11.84
C THR A 175 10.53 3.61 13.09
#